data_AF-I6LE60-F1
#
_entry.id   AF-I6LE60-F1
#
_cell.length_a   1.000
_cell.length_b   1.000
_cell.length_c   1.000
_cell.angle_alpha   90.00
_cell.angle_beta   90.00
_cell.angle_gamma   90.00
#
_symmetry.space_group_name_H-M   'P 1'
#
loop_
_entity.id
_entity.type
_entity.pdbx_description
1 polymer ?
#
loop_
_entity_poly.entity_id
_entity_poly.type
_entity_poly.pdbx_seq_one_letter_code
_entity_poly.pdbx_strand_id
1 'polypeptide(L)'
;RHHVFYYPKTVWRKIVDNAINCLKEQNYRLLDHASFTYIISKRNFGFSRVRFLPKQKCVRILANTKVPSKIPLHRNNNRKRRFVFLKSINSSLKELHAILRRIKHEHPQALGSSVFGYDDAYRKLYQFLPKVKEGSPMMPKVYIVVGDVSKAFDSINQDKLVEIMKDII
;
A
#
# COMPACT_ATOMS: atom_id res chain seq x y z
N ARG A 1 -21.82 -1.02 -12.06
CA ARG A 1 -20.66 -1.10 -11.12
C ARG A 1 -21.05 -0.81 -9.65
N HIS A 2 -22.32 -0.96 -9.25
CA HIS A 2 -22.80 -0.66 -7.89
C HIS A 2 -23.72 -1.77 -7.34
N HIS A 3 -23.29 -3.03 -7.43
CA HIS A 3 -24.05 -4.11 -6.78
C HIS A 3 -23.70 -4.11 -5.29
N VAL A 4 -24.72 -3.93 -4.45
CA VAL A 4 -24.61 -4.01 -3.00
C VAL A 4 -25.09 -5.39 -2.57
N PHE A 5 -24.27 -6.08 -1.79
CA PHE A 5 -24.58 -7.39 -1.24
C PHE A 5 -24.81 -7.28 0.25
N TYR A 6 -25.85 -7.95 0.74
CA TYR A 6 -26.19 -8.00 2.15
C TYR A 6 -25.90 -9.40 2.69
N TYR A 7 -25.25 -9.46 3.85
CA TYR A 7 -24.92 -10.71 4.52
C TYR A 7 -25.47 -10.66 5.95
N PRO A 8 -26.05 -11.77 6.46
CA PRO A 8 -26.35 -11.89 7.88
C PRO A 8 -25.08 -11.69 8.72
N LYS A 9 -25.20 -11.03 9.89
CA LYS A 9 -24.05 -10.76 10.76
C LYS A 9 -23.29 -12.03 11.17
N THR A 10 -23.99 -13.13 11.35
CA THR A 10 -23.41 -14.44 11.70
C THR A 10 -22.55 -15.00 10.56
N VAL A 11 -23.02 -14.90 9.32
CA VAL A 11 -22.27 -15.31 8.13
C VAL A 11 -21.05 -14.41 7.94
N TRP A 12 -21.22 -13.09 8.07
CA TRP A 12 -20.11 -12.14 7.98
C TRP A 12 -19.01 -12.42 9.01
N ARG A 13 -19.40 -12.73 10.26
CA ARG A 13 -18.45 -13.09 11.32
C ARG A 13 -17.62 -14.32 10.94
N LYS A 14 -18.26 -15.40 10.47
CA LYS A 14 -17.56 -16.61 10.01
C LYS A 14 -16.56 -16.32 8.89
N ILE A 15 -16.93 -15.49 7.92
CA ILE A 15 -16.04 -15.07 6.83
C ILE A 15 -14.82 -14.33 7.37
N VAL A 16 -15.03 -13.38 8.29
CA VAL A 16 -13.96 -12.58 8.90
C VAL A 16 -13.03 -13.44 9.76
N ASP A 17 -13.58 -14.33 10.59
CA ASP A 17 -12.78 -15.20 11.47
C ASP A 17 -11.88 -16.12 10.65
N ASN A 18 -12.42 -16.73 9.60
CA ASN A 18 -11.63 -17.54 8.66
C ASN A 18 -10.53 -16.71 7.99
N ALA A 19 -10.85 -15.49 7.53
CA ALA A 19 -9.86 -14.61 6.92
C ALA A 19 -8.74 -14.24 7.91
N ILE A 20 -9.07 -13.97 9.18
CA ILE A 20 -8.08 -13.67 10.23
C ILE A 20 -7.17 -14.88 10.48
N ASN A 21 -7.71 -16.09 10.52
CA ASN A 21 -6.91 -17.31 10.68
C ASN A 21 -5.94 -17.51 9.51
N CYS A 22 -6.42 -17.39 8.27
CA CYS A 22 -5.54 -17.50 7.09
C CYS A 22 -4.43 -16.45 7.08
N LEU A 23 -4.67 -15.25 7.63
CA LEU A 23 -3.64 -14.22 7.70
C LEU A 23 -2.55 -14.54 8.72
N LYS A 24 -2.95 -15.12 9.86
CA LYS A 24 -2.00 -15.56 10.90
C LYS A 24 -1.09 -16.67 10.40
N GLU A 25 -1.59 -17.53 9.53
CA GLU A 25 -0.83 -18.63 8.91
C GLU A 25 0.12 -18.16 7.79
N GLN A 26 -0.13 -16.98 7.22
CA GLN A 26 0.64 -16.41 6.13
C GLN A 26 1.61 -15.33 6.64
N ASN A 27 1.28 -14.06 6.40
CA ASN A 27 2.23 -12.94 6.49
C ASN A 27 1.95 -12.01 7.67
N TYR A 28 1.02 -12.37 8.57
CA TYR A 28 0.64 -11.53 9.71
C TYR A 28 0.86 -12.28 11.02
N ARG A 29 1.25 -11.53 12.06
CA ARG A 29 1.32 -12.02 13.43
C ARG A 29 0.52 -11.14 14.35
N LEU A 30 -0.06 -11.74 15.38
CA LEU A 30 -0.69 -10.98 16.45
C LEU A 30 0.39 -10.19 17.20
N LEU A 31 0.10 -8.93 17.51
CA LEU A 31 0.99 -8.06 18.24
C LEU A 31 0.53 -8.00 19.70
N ASP A 32 1.44 -8.26 20.64
CA ASP A 32 1.15 -8.09 22.06
C ASP A 32 1.18 -6.61 22.48
N HIS A 33 0.74 -6.35 23.71
CA HIS A 33 0.66 -4.98 24.23
C HIS A 33 2.06 -4.34 24.41
N ALA A 34 3.08 -5.11 24.80
CA ALA A 34 4.42 -4.59 25.02
C ALA A 34 5.07 -4.13 23.70
N SER A 35 5.02 -4.97 22.68
CA SER A 35 5.50 -4.70 21.33
C SER A 35 4.72 -3.57 20.67
N PHE A 36 3.39 -3.52 20.87
CA PHE A 36 2.56 -2.41 20.43
C PHE A 36 3.04 -1.08 21.02
N THR A 37 3.24 -1.03 22.34
CA THR A 37 3.67 0.19 23.04
C THR A 37 5.06 0.63 22.59
N TYR A 38 5.98 -0.33 22.45
CA TYR A 38 7.33 -0.08 21.94
C TYR A 38 7.31 0.50 20.53
N ILE A 39 6.59 -0.11 19.59
CA ILE A 39 6.51 0.36 18.19
C ILE A 39 5.94 1.77 18.10
N ILE A 40 4.86 2.04 18.84
CA ILE A 40 4.23 3.37 18.84
C ILE A 40 5.14 4.42 19.47
N SER A 41 5.92 4.07 20.49
CA SER A 41 6.89 5.01 21.09
C SER A 41 8.01 5.44 20.13
N LYS A 42 8.27 4.63 19.08
CA LYS A 42 9.35 4.87 18.11
C LYS A 42 8.88 5.46 16.78
N ARG A 43 7.57 5.60 16.56
CA ARG A 43 6.99 6.03 15.26
C ARG A 43 6.15 7.29 15.38
N ASN A 44 6.19 8.12 14.34
CA ASN A 44 5.39 9.35 14.24
C ASN A 44 4.02 9.15 13.56
N PHE A 45 3.63 7.90 13.29
CA PHE A 45 2.36 7.52 12.67
C PHE A 45 1.79 6.25 13.30
N GLY A 46 0.47 6.09 13.22
CA GLY A 46 -0.22 4.93 13.79
C GLY A 46 -0.51 3.81 12.79
N PHE A 47 -1.39 2.89 13.18
CA PHE A 47 -1.75 1.72 12.39
C PHE A 47 -2.99 1.96 11.51
N SER A 48 -3.01 1.32 10.35
CA SER A 48 -4.20 1.32 9.50
C SER A 48 -5.33 0.47 10.08
N ARG A 49 -6.55 1.00 9.99
CA ARG A 49 -7.76 0.18 10.16
C ARG A 49 -7.99 -0.64 8.91
N VAL A 50 -8.20 -1.95 9.08
CA VAL A 50 -8.45 -2.90 8.00
C VAL A 50 -9.95 -3.11 7.80
N ARG A 51 -10.37 -3.23 6.55
CA ARG A 51 -11.69 -3.75 6.16
C ARG A 51 -11.52 -5.01 5.33
N PHE A 52 -12.42 -5.96 5.53
CA PHE A 52 -12.52 -7.17 4.72
C PHE A 52 -13.52 -6.95 3.59
N LEU A 53 -13.17 -7.38 2.39
CA LEU A 53 -14.01 -7.31 1.20
C LEU A 53 -14.08 -8.71 0.56
N PRO A 54 -15.24 -9.37 0.52
CA PRO A 54 -15.39 -10.63 -0.19
C PRO A 54 -15.06 -10.46 -1.67
N LYS A 55 -14.32 -11.43 -2.19
CA LYS A 55 -14.10 -11.70 -3.60
C LYS A 55 -14.63 -13.10 -3.89
N GLN A 56 -14.74 -13.44 -5.17
CA GLN A 56 -15.32 -14.73 -5.59
C GLN A 56 -14.70 -15.94 -4.89
N LYS A 57 -13.38 -15.94 -4.65
CA LYS A 57 -12.66 -17.09 -4.07
C LYS A 57 -11.88 -16.76 -2.79
N CYS A 58 -11.90 -15.51 -2.32
CA CYS A 58 -11.09 -15.08 -1.18
C CYS A 58 -11.64 -13.82 -0.53
N VAL A 59 -11.01 -13.38 0.56
CA VAL A 59 -11.30 -12.10 1.19
C VAL A 59 -10.13 -11.16 0.94
N ARG A 60 -10.40 -10.00 0.35
CA ARG A 60 -9.40 -8.93 0.17
C ARG A 60 -9.39 -8.01 1.38
N ILE A 61 -8.18 -7.71 1.85
CA ILE A 61 -7.92 -6.77 2.94
C ILE A 61 -7.73 -5.38 2.35
N LEU A 62 -8.37 -4.39 2.96
CA LEU A 62 -8.25 -2.99 2.60
C LEU A 62 -7.80 -2.20 3.82
N ALA A 63 -6.52 -1.85 3.86
CA ALA A 63 -5.96 -0.96 4.87
C ALA A 63 -6.28 0.50 4.55
N ASN A 64 -6.87 1.23 5.49
CA ASN A 64 -7.07 2.66 5.36
C ASN A 64 -5.88 3.42 5.93
N THR A 65 -5.10 4.07 5.06
CA THR A 65 -3.89 4.82 5.40
C THR A 65 -4.11 6.33 5.50
N LYS A 66 -5.31 6.82 5.17
CA LYS A 66 -5.67 8.25 5.15
C LYS A 66 -6.17 8.77 6.49
N VAL A 67 -6.60 7.87 7.39
CA VAL A 67 -7.22 8.24 8.66
C VAL A 67 -6.15 8.33 9.75
N PRO A 68 -6.06 9.46 10.48
CA PRO A 68 -5.22 9.56 11.66
C PRO A 68 -5.57 8.51 12.71
N SER A 69 -4.58 8.07 13.46
CA SER A 69 -4.79 7.07 14.52
C SER A 69 -4.97 7.73 15.87
N LYS A 70 -5.97 7.28 16.63
CA LYS A 70 -6.20 7.65 18.02
C LYS A 70 -5.88 6.45 18.90
N ILE A 71 -4.80 6.53 19.66
CA ILE A 71 -4.30 5.41 20.48
C ILE A 71 -4.55 5.72 21.96
N PRO A 72 -5.21 4.82 22.72
CA PRO A 72 -5.32 4.98 24.15
C PRO A 72 -3.97 4.74 24.82
N LEU A 73 -3.53 5.66 25.68
CA LEU A 73 -2.42 5.41 26.59
C LEU A 73 -2.99 4.74 27.84
N HIS A 74 -2.56 3.51 28.12
CA HIS A 74 -2.90 2.86 29.38
C HIS A 74 -2.14 3.55 30.52
N ARG A 75 -2.87 4.12 31.49
CA ARG A 75 -2.30 4.55 32.77
C ARG A 75 -2.92 3.69 33.86
N ASN A 76 -2.06 3.10 34.70
CA ASN A 76 -2.49 2.66 36.02
C ASN A 76 -2.94 3.89 36.82
N ASN A 77 -4.15 3.81 37.36
CA ASN A 77 -4.84 4.77 38.24
C ASN A 77 -5.86 5.71 37.58
N ASN A 78 -7.06 5.67 38.18
CA ASN A 78 -8.37 6.32 37.96
C ASN A 78 -8.43 7.79 37.49
N ARG A 79 -7.54 8.25 36.60
CA ARG A 79 -7.60 9.57 35.97
C ARG A 79 -7.77 9.42 34.46
N LYS A 80 -8.78 10.12 33.92
CA LYS A 80 -9.23 10.24 32.52
C LYS A 80 -8.30 9.60 31.47
N ARG A 81 -8.86 8.69 30.64
CA ARG A 81 -8.18 8.07 29.48
C ARG A 81 -7.51 9.14 28.61
N ARG A 82 -6.18 9.18 28.59
CA ARG A 82 -5.41 10.03 27.68
C ARG A 82 -5.24 9.32 26.35
N PHE A 83 -5.36 10.08 25.26
CA PHE A 83 -5.20 9.58 23.90
C PHE A 83 -4.04 10.31 23.22
N VAL A 84 -3.26 9.56 22.44
CA VAL A 84 -2.29 10.14 21.50
C VAL A 84 -2.90 10.13 20.11
N PHE A 85 -2.82 11.28 19.45
CA PHE A 85 -3.19 11.42 18.06
C PHE A 85 -1.94 11.33 17.20
N LEU A 86 -1.90 10.32 16.33
CA LEU A 86 -0.83 10.14 15.36
C LEU A 86 -1.32 10.50 13.97
N LYS A 87 -0.44 11.12 13.19
CA LYS A 87 -0.71 11.46 11.80
C LYS A 87 -1.11 10.22 11.00
N SER A 88 -1.88 10.43 9.94
CA SER A 88 -2.18 9.35 8.99
C SER A 88 -0.88 8.88 8.32
N ILE A 89 -0.83 7.61 7.91
CA ILE A 89 0.34 7.06 7.20
C ILE A 89 0.61 7.87 5.94
N ASN A 90 -0.42 8.23 5.18
CA ASN A 90 -0.24 9.06 3.98
C ASN A 90 0.32 10.44 4.29
N SER A 91 -0.08 11.05 5.42
CA SER A 91 0.47 12.33 5.85
C SER A 91 1.96 12.21 6.22
N SER A 92 2.33 11.13 6.90
CA SER A 92 3.72 10.89 7.32
C SER A 92 4.63 10.47 6.16
N LEU A 93 4.09 9.83 5.13
CA LEU A 93 4.83 9.47 3.91
C LEU A 93 4.83 10.58 2.85
N LYS A 94 4.20 11.74 3.11
CA LYS A 94 4.06 12.82 2.12
C LYS A 94 5.42 13.37 1.66
N GLU A 95 6.32 13.62 2.60
CA GLU A 95 7.66 14.14 2.32
C GLU A 95 8.49 13.12 1.54
N LEU A 96 8.51 11.87 2.00
CA LEU A 96 9.16 10.77 1.27
C LEU A 96 8.63 10.64 -0.16
N HIS A 97 7.31 10.70 -0.35
CA HIS A 97 6.71 10.66 -1.67
C HIS A 97 7.13 11.84 -2.55
N ALA A 98 7.34 13.03 -1.98
CA ALA A 98 7.85 14.19 -2.71
C ALA A 98 9.33 14.00 -3.11
N ILE A 99 10.17 13.47 -2.21
CA ILE A 99 11.56 13.12 -2.49
C ILE A 99 11.65 12.12 -3.65
N LEU A 100 10.88 11.02 -3.58
CA LEU A 100 10.86 10.01 -4.64
C LEU A 100 10.38 10.59 -5.99
N ARG A 101 9.41 11.51 -5.99
CA ARG A 101 8.99 12.20 -7.22
C ARG A 101 10.08 13.10 -7.78
N ARG A 102 10.85 13.77 -6.92
CA ARG A 102 12.00 14.59 -7.33
C ARG A 102 13.11 13.73 -7.92
N ILE A 103 13.48 12.65 -7.25
CA ILE A 103 14.47 11.67 -7.75
C ILE A 103 14.05 11.13 -9.10
N LYS A 104 12.77 10.76 -9.27
CA LYS A 104 12.26 10.32 -10.58
C LYS A 104 12.50 11.35 -11.69
N HIS A 105 12.34 12.63 -11.38
CA HIS A 105 12.48 13.71 -12.34
C HIS A 105 13.95 14.01 -12.67
N GLU A 106 14.81 14.06 -11.65
CA GLU A 106 16.23 14.41 -11.79
C GLU A 106 17.11 13.21 -12.19
N HIS A 107 16.77 12.01 -11.72
CA HIS A 107 17.52 10.76 -11.90
C HIS A 107 16.59 9.58 -12.23
N PRO A 108 15.92 9.59 -13.40
CA PRO A 108 14.94 8.58 -13.77
C PRO A 108 15.49 7.14 -13.77
N GLN A 109 16.79 6.96 -14.01
CA GLN A 109 17.46 5.65 -13.97
C GLN A 109 17.43 4.99 -12.60
N ALA A 110 17.40 5.76 -11.50
CA ALA A 110 17.36 5.21 -10.14
C ALA A 110 16.04 4.49 -9.82
N LEU A 111 14.94 4.92 -10.44
CA LEU A 111 13.62 4.31 -10.30
C LEU A 111 13.19 3.51 -11.55
N GLY A 112 14.08 3.40 -12.53
CA GLY A 112 13.87 2.68 -13.79
C GLY A 112 12.56 3.10 -14.50
N SER A 113 11.75 2.10 -14.86
CA SER A 113 10.49 2.29 -15.58
C SER A 113 9.30 2.64 -14.68
N SER A 114 9.53 3.07 -13.44
CA SER A 114 8.46 3.35 -12.47
C SER A 114 7.59 4.54 -12.89
N VAL A 115 6.27 4.34 -12.86
CA VAL A 115 5.25 5.37 -13.12
C VAL A 115 4.50 5.71 -11.83
N PHE A 116 4.20 7.00 -11.61
CA PHE A 116 3.50 7.46 -10.40
C PHE A 116 2.02 7.76 -10.67
N GLY A 117 1.57 7.57 -11.92
CA GLY A 117 0.20 7.73 -12.36
C GLY A 117 0.04 7.40 -13.84
N TYR A 118 -1.21 7.43 -14.32
CA TYR A 118 -1.53 7.17 -15.72
C TYR A 118 -0.94 8.23 -16.67
N ASP A 119 -0.82 9.48 -16.23
CA ASP A 119 -0.22 10.55 -17.04
C ASP A 119 1.24 10.25 -17.40
N ASP A 120 1.99 9.65 -16.45
CA ASP A 120 3.38 9.24 -16.70
C ASP A 120 3.45 8.10 -17.70
N ALA A 121 2.55 7.12 -17.58
CA ALA A 121 2.48 5.99 -18.50
C ALA A 121 2.11 6.45 -19.92
N TYR A 122 1.10 7.32 -20.02
CA TYR A 122 0.70 7.95 -21.28
C TYR A 122 1.86 8.73 -21.90
N ARG A 123 2.57 9.56 -21.12
CA ARG A 123 3.71 10.35 -21.62
C ARG A 123 4.82 9.46 -22.17
N LYS A 124 5.13 8.35 -21.50
CA LYS A 124 6.13 7.37 -21.98
C LYS A 124 5.70 6.73 -23.29
N LEU A 125 4.43 6.33 -23.41
CA LEU A 125 3.89 5.77 -24.65
C LEU A 125 3.89 6.81 -25.78
N TYR A 126 3.43 8.03 -25.51
CA TYR A 126 3.41 9.13 -26.45
C TYR A 126 4.81 9.48 -26.99
N GLN A 127 5.84 9.41 -26.14
CA GLN A 127 7.24 9.62 -26.56
C GLN A 127 7.84 8.44 -27.33
N PHE A 128 7.31 7.23 -27.13
CA PHE A 128 7.79 6.02 -27.78
C PHE A 128 7.26 5.89 -29.22
N LEU A 129 5.98 6.20 -29.45
CA LEU A 129 5.32 6.01 -30.75
C LEU A 129 6.01 6.75 -31.92
N PRO A 130 6.46 8.02 -31.79
CA PRO A 130 7.19 8.68 -32.87
C PRO A 130 8.52 8.02 -33.21
N LYS A 131 9.25 7.53 -32.21
CA LYS A 131 10.54 6.84 -32.40
C LYS A 131 10.38 5.52 -33.14
N VAL A 132 9.27 4.83 -32.89
CA VAL A 132 8.93 3.60 -33.62
C VAL A 132 8.55 3.88 -35.07
N LYS A 133 8.00 5.07 -35.35
CA LYS A 133 7.65 5.49 -36.71
C LYS A 133 8.84 6.05 -37.50
N GLU A 134 9.93 6.40 -36.82
CA GLU A 134 11.09 7.04 -37.43
C GLU A 134 11.67 6.17 -38.57
N GLY A 135 11.81 6.75 -39.76
CA GLY A 135 12.32 6.06 -40.94
C GLY A 135 11.32 5.22 -41.74
N SER A 136 10.03 5.20 -41.39
CA SER A 136 8.99 4.50 -42.15
C SER A 136 7.76 5.38 -42.44
N PRO A 137 7.23 5.38 -43.68
CA PRO A 137 5.99 6.10 -44.01
C PRO A 137 4.76 5.50 -43.31
N MET A 138 4.82 4.22 -42.91
CA MET A 138 3.74 3.50 -42.24
C MET A 138 4.18 3.03 -40.85
N MET A 139 3.26 3.02 -39.88
CA MET A 139 3.53 2.45 -38.55
C MET A 139 3.94 0.98 -38.68
N PRO A 140 5.09 0.57 -38.11
CA PRO A 140 5.46 -0.84 -38.09
C PRO A 140 4.52 -1.63 -37.16
N LYS A 141 4.51 -2.95 -37.31
CA LYS A 141 3.76 -3.82 -36.41
C LYS A 141 4.34 -3.73 -35.00
N VAL A 142 3.51 -3.34 -34.03
CA VAL A 142 3.86 -3.28 -32.61
C VAL A 142 3.10 -4.38 -31.88
N TYR A 143 3.78 -5.05 -30.95
CA TYR A 143 3.19 -6.03 -30.05
C TYR A 143 3.12 -5.44 -28.65
N ILE A 144 2.00 -5.64 -27.96
CA ILE A 144 1.80 -5.21 -26.57
C ILE A 144 1.59 -6.47 -25.75
N VAL A 145 2.43 -6.65 -24.73
CA VAL A 145 2.28 -7.71 -23.73
C VAL A 145 1.73 -7.09 -22.46
N VAL A 146 0.64 -7.65 -21.94
CA VAL A 146 0.02 -7.21 -20.69
C VAL A 146 0.23 -8.30 -19.65
N GLY A 147 0.88 -7.95 -18.55
CA GLY A 147 1.09 -8.82 -17.40
C GLY A 147 0.41 -8.25 -16.15
N ASP A 148 -0.18 -9.12 -15.33
CA ASP A 148 -0.72 -8.76 -14.02
C ASP A 148 0.12 -9.40 -12.91
N VAL A 149 0.40 -8.62 -11.85
CA VAL A 149 1.16 -9.10 -10.70
C VAL A 149 0.18 -9.48 -9.59
N SER A 150 0.06 -10.77 -9.35
CA SER A 150 -0.80 -11.29 -8.28
C SER A 150 -0.28 -10.87 -6.91
N LYS A 151 -1.19 -10.38 -6.05
CA LYS A 151 -0.90 -10.02 -4.64
C LYS A 151 0.31 -9.11 -4.42
N ALA A 152 0.53 -8.13 -5.31
CA ALA A 152 1.72 -7.28 -5.30
C ALA A 152 2.08 -6.62 -3.95
N PHE A 153 1.10 -6.29 -3.10
CA PHE A 153 1.35 -5.75 -1.76
C PHE A 153 1.78 -6.81 -0.73
N ASP A 154 1.30 -8.04 -0.88
CA ASP A 154 1.55 -9.13 0.06
C ASP A 154 2.88 -9.85 -0.25
N SER A 155 3.40 -9.69 -1.47
CA SER A 155 4.63 -10.33 -1.97
C SER A 155 5.88 -9.44 -1.86
N ILE A 156 5.81 -8.32 -1.13
CA ILE A 156 6.95 -7.41 -0.97
C ILE A 156 7.97 -8.04 -0.03
N ASN A 157 9.19 -8.28 -0.53
CA ASN A 157 10.35 -8.58 0.31
C ASN A 157 10.78 -7.29 1.03
N GLN A 158 10.51 -7.21 2.32
CA GLN A 158 10.77 -6.00 3.13
C GLN A 158 12.26 -5.71 3.27
N ASP A 159 13.10 -6.73 3.39
CA ASP A 159 14.55 -6.56 3.51
C ASP A 159 15.14 -5.97 2.23
N LYS A 160 14.72 -6.51 1.08
CA LYS A 160 15.14 -5.98 -0.23
C LYS A 160 14.62 -4.57 -0.46
N LEU A 161 13.39 -4.27 -0.02
CA LEU A 161 12.85 -2.91 -0.11
C LEU A 161 13.70 -1.93 0.71
N VAL A 162 14.08 -2.29 1.94
CA VAL A 162 14.92 -1.43 2.80
C VAL A 162 16.31 -1.22 2.19
N GLU A 163 16.90 -2.26 1.59
CA GLU A 163 18.17 -2.15 0.85
C GLU A 163 18.05 -1.13 -0.30
N ILE A 164 17.07 -1.31 -1.19
CA ILE A 164 16.84 -0.38 -2.31
C ILE A 164 16.59 1.05 -1.83
N MET A 165 15.85 1.21 -0.71
CA MET A 165 15.58 2.53 -0.16
C MET A 165 16.84 3.23 0.34
N LYS A 166 17.83 2.51 0.88
CA LYS A 166 19.11 3.09 1.31
C LYS A 166 20.00 3.54 0.15
N ASP A 167 19.85 2.90 -1.00
CA ASP A 167 20.62 3.26 -2.20
C ASP A 167 20.02 4.50 -2.90
N ILE A 168 18.71 4.71 -2.76
CA ILE A 168 17.97 5.77 -3.46
C ILE A 168 17.81 7.04 -2.61
N ILE A 169 17.66 6.91 -1.28
CA ILE A 169 17.36 8.00 -0.34
C ILE A 169 18.56 8.23 0.57
#